data_AF-A0A847X2G1-F1
#
_entry.id   AF-A0A847X2G1-F1
#
_cell.length_a   1.000
_cell.length_b   1.000
_cell.length_c   1.000
_cell.angle_alpha   90.00
_cell.angle_beta   90.00
_cell.angle_gamma   90.00
#
_symmetry.space_group_name_H-M   'P 1'
#
loop_
_entity.id
_entity.type
_entity.pdbx_description
1 polymer ?
#
loop_
_entity_poly.entity_id
_entity_poly.type
_entity_poly.pdbx_seq_one_letter_code
_entity_poly.pdbx_strand_id
1 'polypeptide(L)'
;MATQLLMPKATAVWLVENTALSFKQIADFCTLHPLEVQGIADGDVAGGIKGVSPIQNGQLTREEIARAEADENYKLKISEPKVKVAAPKRRGPRYTPTSRRHERPNAIKWLVRNHPELKDAQIMRLVGTTKSTIESVR
;
A
#
# COMPACT_ATOMS: atom_id res chain seq x y z
N MET A 1 3.56 -12.70 -0.87
CA MET A 1 3.66 -11.25 -1.12
C MET A 1 5.08 -10.86 -0.74
N ALA A 2 5.84 -10.23 -1.63
CA ALA A 2 7.20 -9.81 -1.27
C ALA A 2 7.11 -8.79 -0.15
N THR A 3 7.62 -9.13 1.04
CA THR A 3 7.65 -8.22 2.19
C THR A 3 8.64 -7.11 1.86
N GLN A 4 8.17 -6.02 1.28
CA GLN A 4 9.03 -4.94 0.83
C GLN A 4 9.43 -4.06 2.02
N LEU A 5 10.71 -3.69 2.06
CA LEU A 5 11.23 -2.78 3.08
C LEU A 5 10.54 -1.42 2.96
N LEU A 6 10.11 -0.87 4.09
CA LEU A 6 9.31 0.36 4.13
C LEU A 6 10.13 1.60 3.70
N MET A 7 11.42 1.63 4.05
CA MET A 7 12.31 2.76 3.79
C MET A 7 13.75 2.29 3.48
N PRO A 8 14.01 1.73 2.28
CA PRO A 8 15.28 1.06 1.97
C PRO A 8 16.51 1.94 2.15
N LYS A 9 16.47 3.21 1.72
CA LYS A 9 17.60 4.14 1.88
C LYS A 9 17.87 4.52 3.34
N ALA A 10 16.82 4.82 4.12
CA ALA A 10 16.97 5.17 5.53
C ALA A 10 17.40 3.98 6.39
N THR A 11 16.95 2.77 6.03
CA THR A 11 17.42 1.53 6.65
C THR A 11 18.87 1.25 6.30
N ALA A 12 19.31 1.50 5.05
CA ALA A 12 20.71 1.36 4.67
C ALA A 12 21.62 2.30 5.47
N VAL A 13 21.24 3.58 5.63
CA VAL A 13 21.97 4.54 6.50
C VAL A 13 22.14 3.98 7.91
N TRP A 14 21.04 3.50 8.50
CA TRP A 14 21.10 2.94 9.86
C TRP A 14 21.98 1.69 9.95
N LEU A 15 21.89 0.78 8.98
CA LEU A 15 22.69 -0.46 8.95
C LEU A 15 24.18 -0.15 8.81
N VAL A 16 24.55 0.78 7.93
CA VAL A 16 25.96 1.19 7.75
C VAL A 16 26.54 1.78 9.04
N GLU A 17 25.77 2.56 9.80
CA GLU A 17 26.23 3.21 11.03
C GLU A 17 26.23 2.29 12.27
N ASN A 18 25.34 1.29 12.32
CA ASN A 18 25.04 0.53 13.55
C ASN A 18 25.40 -0.96 13.49
N THR A 19 25.91 -1.45 12.36
CA THR A 19 26.25 -2.88 12.17
C THR A 19 27.57 -3.04 11.43
N ALA A 20 28.23 -4.19 11.60
CA ALA A 20 29.46 -4.55 10.89
C ALA A 20 29.21 -5.29 9.56
N LEU A 21 28.02 -5.09 8.96
CA LEU A 21 27.62 -5.77 7.73
C LEU A 21 28.39 -5.26 6.51
N SER A 22 28.67 -6.15 5.55
CA SER A 22 29.28 -5.74 4.29
C SER A 22 28.32 -4.91 3.43
N PHE A 23 28.86 -4.01 2.60
CA PHE A 23 28.06 -3.19 1.68
C PHE A 23 27.21 -4.04 0.73
N LYS A 24 27.70 -5.23 0.37
CA LYS A 24 26.96 -6.19 -0.47
C LYS A 24 25.74 -6.75 0.25
N GLN A 25 25.87 -7.13 1.52
CA GLN A 25 24.74 -7.61 2.31
C GLN A 25 23.67 -6.54 2.51
N ILE A 26 24.08 -5.30 2.77
CA ILE A 26 23.17 -4.17 2.92
C ILE A 26 22.48 -3.85 1.59
N ALA A 27 23.21 -3.86 0.48
CA ALA A 27 22.69 -3.66 -0.86
C ALA A 27 21.65 -4.72 -1.24
N ASP A 28 21.97 -6.00 -1.02
CA ASP A 28 21.07 -7.12 -1.27
C ASP A 28 19.79 -7.03 -0.42
N PHE A 29 19.91 -6.64 0.86
CA PHE A 29 18.77 -6.51 1.77
C PHE A 29 17.87 -5.30 1.44
N CYS A 30 18.47 -4.14 1.17
CA CYS A 30 17.75 -2.91 0.86
C CYS A 30 17.36 -2.79 -0.62
N THR A 31 17.72 -3.77 -1.46
CA THR A 31 17.54 -3.74 -2.92
C THR A 31 18.14 -2.48 -3.56
N LEU A 32 19.32 -2.07 -3.08
CA LEU A 32 20.08 -0.92 -3.56
C LEU A 32 21.31 -1.41 -4.31
N HIS A 33 21.92 -0.54 -5.13
CA HIS A 33 23.20 -0.88 -5.74
C HIS A 33 24.33 -0.74 -4.69
N PRO A 34 25.35 -1.62 -4.67
CA PRO A 34 26.47 -1.50 -3.73
C PRO A 34 27.15 -0.12 -3.73
N LEU A 35 27.24 0.53 -4.90
CA LEU A 35 27.77 1.90 -5.02
C LEU A 35 26.90 2.94 -4.31
N GLU A 36 25.58 2.76 -4.25
CA GLU A 36 24.71 3.65 -3.48
C GLU A 36 24.95 3.47 -1.98
N VAL A 37 25.17 2.23 -1.52
CA VAL A 37 25.50 1.95 -0.11
C VAL A 37 26.88 2.54 0.25
N GLN A 38 27.85 2.44 -0.66
CA GLN A 38 29.15 3.07 -0.48
C GLN A 38 29.01 4.61 -0.41
N GLY A 39 28.25 5.23 -1.33
CA GLY A 39 27.99 6.66 -1.27
C GLY A 39 27.18 7.11 -0.05
N ILE A 40 26.43 6.20 0.59
CA ILE A 40 25.81 6.44 1.91
C ILE A 40 26.87 6.43 3.01
N ALA A 41 27.79 5.47 2.98
CA ALA A 41 28.91 5.40 3.94
C ALA A 41 29.86 6.59 3.83
N ASP A 42 30.10 7.07 2.60
CA ASP A 42 30.94 8.24 2.33
C ASP A 42 30.23 9.57 2.67
N GLY A 43 28.92 9.54 2.93
CA GLY A 43 28.11 10.71 3.31
C GLY A 43 27.57 11.54 2.13
N ASP A 44 27.82 11.14 0.89
CA ASP A 44 27.46 11.88 -0.32
C ASP A 44 25.98 11.72 -0.72
N VAL A 45 25.41 10.51 -0.56
CA VAL A 45 24.10 10.15 -1.14
C VAL A 45 22.93 10.35 -0.16
N ALA A 46 23.21 10.38 1.15
CA ALA A 46 22.20 10.42 2.21
C ALA A 46 22.18 11.71 3.02
N GLY A 47 22.78 12.80 2.52
CA GLY A 47 22.73 14.11 3.18
C GLY A 47 21.31 14.52 3.56
N GLY A 48 21.00 14.46 4.87
CA GLY A 48 19.68 14.81 5.43
C GLY A 48 18.70 13.67 5.67
N ILE A 49 19.04 12.42 5.31
CA ILE A 49 18.20 11.25 5.62
C ILE A 49 18.57 10.74 7.02
N LYS A 50 17.65 10.82 7.97
CA LYS A 50 17.84 10.19 9.29
C LYS A 50 17.71 8.67 9.17
N GLY A 51 18.71 7.94 9.64
CA GLY A 51 18.68 6.48 9.69
C GLY A 51 17.48 5.97 10.49
N VAL A 52 16.78 4.95 9.96
CA VAL A 52 15.63 4.32 10.61
C VAL A 52 15.97 2.87 10.96
N SER A 53 15.86 2.53 12.25
CA SER A 53 16.19 1.19 12.74
C SER A 53 15.21 0.13 12.20
N PRO A 54 15.69 -0.87 11.43
CA PRO A 54 14.86 -1.99 10.98
C PRO A 54 14.47 -2.92 12.12
N ILE A 55 15.19 -2.88 13.26
CA ILE A 55 14.87 -3.62 14.47
C ILE A 55 13.62 -3.03 15.13
N GLN A 56 13.56 -1.70 15.27
CA GLN A 56 12.40 -1.01 15.84
C GLN A 56 11.16 -1.17 14.97
N ASN A 57 11.32 -1.23 13.65
CA ASN A 57 10.23 -1.52 12.71
C ASN A 57 9.79 -2.99 12.71
N GLY A 58 10.49 -3.87 13.44
CA GLY A 58 10.21 -5.31 13.45
C GLY A 58 10.51 -6.01 12.11
N GLN A 59 11.33 -5.40 11.26
CA GLN A 59 11.75 -5.93 9.95
C GLN A 59 13.00 -6.81 10.07
N LEU A 60 13.84 -6.57 11.07
CA LEU A 60 14.99 -7.41 11.42
C LEU A 60 15.01 -7.72 12.91
N THR A 61 15.63 -8.85 13.26
CA THR A 61 15.95 -9.18 14.65
C THR A 61 17.44 -8.99 14.90
N ARG A 62 17.82 -8.75 16.16
CA ARG A 62 19.22 -8.62 16.54
C ARG A 62 20.02 -9.91 16.29
N GLU A 63 19.36 -11.06 16.41
CA GLU A 63 19.91 -12.38 16.12
C GLU A 63 20.17 -12.60 14.62
N GLU A 64 19.32 -12.04 13.75
CA GLU A 64 19.53 -12.08 12.29
C GLU A 64 20.75 -11.24 11.90
N ILE A 65 20.89 -10.04 12.48
CA ILE A 65 22.07 -9.18 12.25
C ILE A 65 23.34 -9.87 12.74
N ALA A 66 23.34 -10.43 13.96
CA ALA A 66 24.53 -11.10 14.50
C ALA A 66 24.96 -12.32 13.64
N ARG A 67 24.02 -13.06 13.06
CA ARG A 67 24.33 -14.15 12.12
C ARG A 67 24.93 -13.62 10.82
N ALA A 68 24.41 -12.51 10.32
CA ALA A 68 24.91 -11.88 9.10
C ALA A 68 26.27 -11.19 9.29
N GLU A 69 26.57 -10.69 10.49
CA GLU A 69 27.89 -10.15 10.84
C GLU A 69 28.96 -11.25 10.96
N ALA A 70 28.56 -12.48 11.32
CA ALA A 70 29.48 -13.62 11.42
C ALA A 70 29.80 -14.29 10.07
N ASP A 71 28.98 -14.06 9.04
CA ASP A 71 29.15 -14.64 7.71
C ASP A 71 28.83 -13.62 6.61
N GLU A 72 29.85 -13.13 5.92
CA GLU A 72 29.73 -12.15 4.84
C GLU A 72 28.88 -12.63 3.65
N ASN A 73 28.76 -13.95 3.44
CA ASN A 73 27.94 -14.52 2.37
C ASN A 73 26.47 -14.71 2.78
N TYR A 74 26.15 -14.46 4.05
CA TYR A 74 24.81 -14.62 4.56
C TYR A 74 23.86 -13.56 4.00
N LYS A 75 22.69 -13.99 3.56
CA LYS A 75 21.64 -13.12 3.04
C LYS A 75 20.58 -12.87 4.11
N LEU A 76 20.54 -11.64 4.60
CA LEU A 76 19.54 -11.14 5.55
C LEU A 76 18.13 -11.38 5.02
N LYS A 77 17.24 -11.88 5.89
CA LYS A 77 15.83 -12.07 5.58
C LYS A 77 14.97 -11.14 6.42
N ILE A 78 13.97 -10.53 5.77
CA ILE A 78 12.98 -9.70 6.47
C ILE A 78 12.13 -10.61 7.36
N SER A 79 12.03 -10.24 8.63
CA SER A 79 11.18 -10.92 9.61
C SER A 79 9.71 -10.80 9.21
N GLU A 80 8.95 -11.88 9.41
CA GLU A 80 7.51 -11.82 9.23
C GLU A 80 6.89 -10.85 10.26
N PRO A 81 5.96 -9.98 9.84
CA PRO A 81 5.29 -9.07 10.75
C PRO A 81 4.50 -9.87 11.79
N LYS A 82 4.83 -9.68 13.08
CA LYS A 82 4.14 -10.33 14.21
C LYS A 82 2.63 -10.02 14.25
N VAL A 83 2.22 -8.89 13.67
CA VAL A 83 0.83 -8.45 13.62
C VAL A 83 0.24 -8.78 12.25
N LYS A 84 -0.61 -9.81 12.22
CA LYS A 84 -1.49 -10.08 11.07
C LYS A 84 -2.57 -9.00 11.04
N VAL A 85 -2.38 -7.97 10.21
CA VAL A 85 -3.45 -6.98 9.97
C VAL A 85 -4.60 -7.71 9.28
N ALA A 86 -5.74 -7.81 9.96
CA ALA A 86 -6.93 -8.42 9.38
C ALA A 86 -7.30 -7.70 8.07
N ALA A 87 -7.69 -8.47 7.04
CA ALA A 87 -8.09 -7.89 5.77
C ALA A 87 -9.17 -6.80 5.99
N PRO A 88 -9.07 -5.64 5.32
CA PRO A 88 -10.04 -4.58 5.50
C PRO A 88 -11.43 -5.12 5.19
N LYS A 89 -12.37 -5.00 6.15
CA LYS A 89 -13.76 -5.40 5.95
C LYS A 89 -14.28 -4.75 4.66
N ARG A 90 -14.94 -5.54 3.80
CA ARG A 90 -15.62 -5.04 2.59
C ARG A 90 -16.45 -3.83 2.99
N ARG A 91 -16.15 -2.66 2.39
CA ARG A 91 -16.89 -1.43 2.68
C ARG A 91 -18.37 -1.70 2.36
N GLY A 92 -19.22 -1.65 3.38
CA GLY A 92 -20.66 -1.81 3.24
C GLY A 92 -21.28 -0.69 2.40
N PRO A 93 -22.61 -0.71 2.19
CA PRO A 93 -23.31 0.33 1.46
C PRO A 93 -22.96 1.71 2.02
N ARG A 94 -22.42 2.61 1.19
CA ARG A 94 -22.11 3.98 1.61
C ARG A 94 -23.42 4.70 1.91
N TYR A 95 -23.47 5.40 3.05
CA TYR A 95 -24.57 6.29 3.40
C TYR A 95 -24.87 7.26 2.24
N THR A 96 -26.13 7.35 1.83
CA THR A 96 -26.59 8.33 0.83
C THR A 96 -27.15 9.54 1.57
N PRO A 97 -26.51 10.74 1.47
CA PRO A 97 -26.98 11.96 2.12
C PRO A 97 -28.40 12.33 1.67
N THR A 98 -29.20 12.90 2.58
CA THR A 98 -30.61 13.26 2.33
C THR A 98 -30.80 14.10 1.06
N SER A 99 -29.90 15.04 0.78
CA SER A 99 -29.92 15.85 -0.44
C SER A 99 -29.86 15.03 -1.73
N ARG A 100 -29.10 13.93 -1.72
CA ARG A 100 -28.91 13.07 -2.89
C ARG A 100 -29.90 11.92 -2.98
N ARG A 101 -30.80 11.76 -2.01
CA ARG A 101 -31.80 10.67 -2.01
C ARG A 101 -32.82 10.83 -3.13
N HIS A 102 -33.13 12.06 -3.51
CA HIS A 102 -34.09 12.37 -4.57
C HIS A 102 -33.47 12.40 -5.98
N GLU A 103 -32.13 12.42 -6.11
CA GLU A 103 -31.46 12.49 -7.41
C GLU A 103 -31.80 11.30 -8.31
N ARG A 104 -31.79 10.07 -7.78
CA ARG A 104 -32.09 8.86 -8.56
C ARG A 104 -33.56 8.79 -9.01
N PRO A 105 -34.58 8.97 -8.12
CA PRO A 105 -35.98 9.02 -8.56
C PRO A 105 -36.26 10.13 -9.58
N ASN A 106 -35.67 11.32 -9.41
CA ASN A 106 -35.86 12.43 -10.33
C ASN A 106 -35.25 12.15 -11.71
N ALA A 107 -34.06 11.53 -11.76
CA ALA A 107 -33.43 11.12 -13.01
C ALA A 107 -34.27 10.08 -13.76
N ILE A 108 -34.81 9.07 -13.07
CA ILE A 108 -35.69 8.06 -13.66
C ILE A 108 -36.95 8.74 -14.24
N LYS A 109 -37.61 9.60 -13.45
CA LYS A 109 -38.82 10.31 -13.87
C LYS A 109 -38.58 11.17 -15.11
N TRP A 110 -37.44 11.85 -15.18
CA TRP A 110 -37.06 12.66 -16.33
C TRP A 110 -36.81 11.79 -17.57
N LEU A 111 -36.10 10.67 -17.44
CA LEU A 111 -35.83 9.76 -18.56
C LEU A 111 -37.10 9.14 -19.11
N VAL A 112 -38.00 8.65 -18.24
CA VAL A 112 -39.27 8.04 -18.67
C VAL A 112 -40.17 9.06 -19.38
N ARG A 113 -40.15 10.33 -18.95
CA ARG A 113 -40.98 11.39 -19.55
C ARG A 113 -40.44 11.91 -20.88
N ASN A 114 -39.12 12.09 -20.99
CA ASN A 114 -38.51 12.73 -22.17
C ASN A 114 -38.01 11.73 -23.22
N HIS A 115 -37.72 10.50 -22.81
CA HIS A 115 -37.14 9.46 -23.66
C HIS A 115 -37.90 8.12 -23.53
N PRO A 116 -39.18 8.05 -23.98
CA PRO A 116 -39.97 6.82 -23.90
C PRO A 116 -39.41 5.66 -24.76
N GLU A 117 -38.48 5.94 -25.69
CA GLU A 117 -37.77 4.97 -26.50
C GLU A 117 -36.76 4.13 -25.71
N LEU A 118 -36.34 4.58 -24.51
CA LEU A 118 -35.39 3.87 -23.68
C LEU A 118 -36.02 2.65 -23.01
N LYS A 119 -35.40 1.49 -23.22
CA LYS A 119 -35.80 0.25 -22.52
C LYS A 119 -35.36 0.32 -21.05
N ASP A 120 -36.10 -0.34 -20.16
CA ASP A 120 -35.77 -0.38 -18.72
C ASP A 120 -34.32 -0.84 -18.47
N ALA A 121 -33.80 -1.78 -19.27
CA ALA A 121 -32.42 -2.24 -19.20
C ALA A 121 -31.39 -1.11 -19.44
N GLN A 122 -31.69 -0.16 -20.32
CA GLN A 122 -30.84 1.00 -20.58
C GLN A 122 -30.91 2.00 -19.43
N ILE A 123 -32.11 2.24 -18.87
CA ILE A 123 -32.31 3.11 -17.70
C ILE A 123 -31.58 2.55 -16.46
N MET A 124 -31.65 1.24 -16.24
CA MET A 124 -30.92 0.56 -15.16
C MET A 124 -29.41 0.77 -15.25
N ARG A 125 -28.84 0.69 -16.47
CA ARG A 125 -27.41 0.91 -16.70
C ARG A 125 -26.99 2.37 -16.55
N LEU A 126 -27.84 3.31 -16.97
CA LEU A 126 -27.55 4.75 -16.90
C LEU A 126 -27.62 5.31 -15.46
N VAL A 127 -28.64 4.93 -14.69
CA VAL A 127 -28.89 5.47 -13.35
C VAL A 127 -28.29 4.59 -12.25
N GLY A 128 -27.94 3.34 -12.55
CA GLY A 128 -27.45 2.37 -11.56
C GLY A 128 -28.57 1.98 -10.59
N THR A 129 -29.73 1.63 -11.13
CA THR A 129 -30.96 1.32 -10.36
C THR A 129 -31.51 -0.06 -10.74
N THR A 130 -32.53 -0.53 -10.01
CA THR A 130 -33.23 -1.79 -10.28
C THR A 130 -34.53 -1.57 -11.03
N LYS A 131 -35.01 -2.61 -11.72
CA LYS A 131 -36.32 -2.60 -12.41
C LYS A 131 -37.47 -2.22 -11.47
N SER A 132 -37.48 -2.75 -10.24
CA SER A 132 -38.49 -2.42 -9.22
C SER A 132 -38.55 -0.93 -8.88
N THR A 133 -37.40 -0.24 -8.93
CA THR A 133 -37.33 1.20 -8.65
C THR A 133 -37.83 2.02 -9.84
N ILE A 134 -37.64 1.53 -11.06
CA ILE A 134 -38.15 2.17 -12.29
C ILE A 134 -39.68 2.07 -12.33
N GLU A 135 -40.23 0.88 -12.04
CA GLU A 135 -41.68 0.66 -11.97
C GLU A 135 -42.35 1.50 -10.89
N SER A 136 -41.69 1.76 -9.75
CA SER A 136 -42.24 2.59 -8.66
C SER A 136 -42.31 4.09 -8.99
N VAL A 137 -41.56 4.57 -10.00
CA VAL A 137 -41.45 5.99 -10.36
C VAL A 137 -42.28 6.34 -11.61
N ARG A 138 -42.65 5.33 -12.40
CA ARG A 138 -43.48 5.47 -13.60
C ARG A 138 -44.92 5.79 -13.23
#